data_AF-A0A496T6G4-F1
#
_entry.id   AF-A0A496T6G4-F1
#
_cell.length_a   1.000
_cell.length_b   1.000
_cell.length_c   1.000
_cell.angle_alpha   90.00
_cell.angle_beta   90.00
_cell.angle_gamma   90.00
#
_symmetry.space_group_name_H-M   'P 1'
#
loop_
_entity.id
_entity.type
_entity.pdbx_description
1 polymer ?
#
loop_
_entity_poly.entity_id
_entity_poly.type
_entity_poly.pdbx_seq_one_letter_code
_entity_poly.pdbx_strand_id
1 'polypeptide(L)'
;MSTIEEILNSKRKSKEIVELLAEKLKSDDKAINELIQCFRDGTTAEKGNCMEAIEYVTKENPEFVEDCLDFIIRHINDKAPRVKWEACRIIGNVAKKFPDKVK
;
A
#
# COMPACT_ATOMS: atom_id res chain seq x y z
N MET A 1 -14.52 -13.87 3.01
CA MET A 1 -13.40 -13.10 2.44
C MET A 1 -12.42 -12.87 3.57
N SER A 2 -11.13 -13.10 3.35
CA SER A 2 -10.15 -12.82 4.40
C SER A 2 -9.96 -11.32 4.57
N THR A 3 -9.85 -10.91 5.83
CA THR A 3 -9.56 -9.53 6.21
C THR A 3 -8.10 -9.21 5.90
N ILE A 4 -7.73 -7.93 5.82
CA ILE A 4 -6.32 -7.54 5.61
C ILE A 4 -5.45 -8.10 6.74
N GLU A 5 -5.96 -8.07 7.97
CA GLU A 5 -5.30 -8.64 9.14
C GLU A 5 -5.04 -10.15 9.00
N GLU A 6 -6.02 -10.93 8.54
CA GLU A 6 -5.84 -12.37 8.31
C GLU A 6 -4.77 -12.67 7.25
N ILE A 7 -4.71 -11.86 6.19
CA ILE A 7 -3.72 -12.02 5.11
C ILE A 7 -2.30 -11.74 5.65
N LEU A 8 -2.13 -10.66 6.40
CA LEU A 8 -0.85 -10.26 7.00
C LEU A 8 -0.34 -11.29 8.02
N ASN A 9 -1.24 -11.80 8.88
CA ASN A 9 -0.91 -12.78 9.91
C ASN A 9 -0.74 -14.22 9.38
N SER A 10 -0.94 -14.44 8.09
CA SER A 10 -0.80 -15.77 7.50
C SER A 10 0.66 -16.24 7.49
N LYS A 11 0.89 -17.56 7.54
CA LYS A 11 2.24 -18.17 7.44
C LYS A 11 2.80 -18.16 6.00
N ARG A 12 2.25 -17.32 5.13
CA ARG A 12 2.62 -17.23 3.71
C ARG A 12 3.89 -16.43 3.53
N LYS A 13 4.51 -16.58 2.36
CA LYS A 13 5.68 -15.77 1.99
C LYS A 13 5.25 -14.33 1.70
N SER A 14 6.15 -13.39 1.93
CA SER A 14 5.89 -11.95 1.71
C SER A 14 5.33 -11.64 0.32
N LYS A 15 5.81 -12.30 -0.75
CA LYS A 15 5.29 -12.12 -2.11
C LYS A 15 3.80 -12.52 -2.22
N GLU A 16 3.43 -13.68 -1.67
CA GLU A 16 2.04 -14.15 -1.69
C GLU A 16 1.13 -13.24 -0.86
N ILE A 17 1.62 -12.71 0.27
CA ILE A 17 0.89 -11.74 1.09
C ILE A 17 0.62 -10.48 0.26
N VAL A 18 1.62 -9.92 -0.41
CA VAL A 18 1.46 -8.72 -1.26
C VAL A 18 0.43 -8.95 -2.37
N GLU A 19 0.50 -10.09 -3.06
CA GLU A 19 -0.47 -10.44 -4.11
C GLU A 19 -1.90 -10.53 -3.56
N LEU A 20 -2.10 -11.22 -2.43
CA LEU A 20 -3.42 -11.33 -1.79
C LEU A 20 -3.96 -9.98 -1.31
N LEU A 21 -3.10 -9.13 -0.75
CA LEU A 21 -3.47 -7.78 -0.36
C LEU A 21 -3.89 -6.94 -1.58
N ALA A 22 -3.10 -6.97 -2.66
CA ALA A 22 -3.41 -6.22 -3.87
C ALA A 22 -4.75 -6.67 -4.48
N GLU A 23 -5.01 -7.98 -4.57
CA GLU A 23 -6.30 -8.50 -5.04
C GLU A 23 -7.47 -8.08 -4.12
N LYS A 24 -7.24 -8.05 -2.80
CA LYS A 24 -8.24 -7.56 -1.85
C LYS A 24 -8.52 -6.07 -2.03
N LEU A 25 -7.49 -5.25 -2.26
CA LEU A 25 -7.64 -3.82 -2.54
C LEU A 25 -8.36 -3.55 -3.87
N LYS A 26 -8.12 -4.37 -4.91
CA LYS A 26 -8.79 -4.26 -6.21
C LYS A 26 -10.28 -4.63 -6.15
N SER A 27 -10.67 -5.51 -5.23
CA SER A 27 -12.02 -6.04 -5.14
C SER A 27 -12.90 -5.32 -4.10
N ASP A 28 -12.32 -4.48 -3.25
CA ASP A 28 -13.02 -3.82 -2.14
C ASP A 28 -12.37 -2.46 -1.83
N ASP A 29 -13.00 -1.39 -2.30
CA ASP A 29 -12.53 0.00 -2.08
C ASP A 29 -12.40 0.35 -0.59
N LYS A 30 -13.12 -0.34 0.31
CA LYS A 30 -13.03 -0.09 1.76
C LYS A 30 -11.82 -0.78 2.40
N ALA A 31 -11.22 -1.77 1.73
CA ALA A 31 -10.09 -2.52 2.26
C ALA A 31 -8.85 -1.64 2.50
N ILE A 32 -8.74 -0.50 1.81
CA ILE A 32 -7.65 0.46 2.03
C ILE A 32 -7.65 1.02 3.46
N ASN A 33 -8.82 1.24 4.05
CA ASN A 33 -8.92 1.77 5.41
C ASN A 33 -8.42 0.76 6.44
N GLU A 34 -8.78 -0.50 6.26
CA GLU A 34 -8.29 -1.61 7.07
C GLU A 34 -6.77 -1.78 6.91
N LEU A 35 -6.28 -1.74 5.67
CA LEU A 35 -4.85 -1.83 5.39
C LEU A 35 -4.06 -0.70 6.03
N ILE A 36 -4.57 0.54 6.01
CA ILE A 36 -3.92 1.67 6.69
C ILE A 36 -3.89 1.47 8.20
N GLN A 37 -4.94 0.89 8.79
CA GLN A 37 -4.95 0.56 10.21
C GLN A 37 -3.90 -0.51 10.54
N CYS A 38 -3.90 -1.63 9.81
CA CYS A 38 -2.90 -2.69 9.96
C CYS A 38 -1.48 -2.18 9.72
N PHE A 39 -1.28 -1.26 8.76
CA PHE A 39 0.01 -0.62 8.54
C PHE A 39 0.49 0.11 9.79
N ARG A 40 -0.37 0.89 10.47
CA ARG A 40 0.04 1.70 11.63
C ARG A 40 0.54 0.82 12.78
N ASP A 41 -0.18 -0.27 13.03
CA ASP A 41 0.06 -1.17 14.17
C ASP A 41 1.06 -2.30 13.84
N GLY A 42 1.35 -2.50 12.55
CA GLY A 42 2.17 -3.60 12.05
C GLY A 42 3.67 -3.44 12.27
N THR A 43 4.34 -4.57 12.17
CA THR A 43 5.80 -4.71 12.11
C THR A 43 6.37 -4.03 10.86
N THR A 44 7.69 -3.80 10.87
CA THR A 44 8.43 -3.29 9.69
C THR A 44 8.17 -4.12 8.42
N ALA A 45 8.04 -5.44 8.56
CA ALA A 45 7.78 -6.33 7.43
C ALA A 45 6.35 -6.15 6.89
N GLU A 46 5.35 -6.09 7.76
CA GLU A 46 3.94 -5.90 7.39
C GLU A 46 3.71 -4.54 6.76
N LYS A 47 4.32 -3.47 7.30
CA LYS A 47 4.32 -2.13 6.70
C LYS A 47 4.85 -2.14 5.27
N GLY A 48 5.94 -2.86 5.04
CA GLY A 48 6.50 -3.06 3.71
C GLY A 48 5.54 -3.78 2.77
N ASN A 49 4.90 -4.87 3.22
CA ASN A 49 3.92 -5.61 2.42
C ASN A 49 2.70 -4.74 2.06
N CYS A 50 2.20 -3.95 3.02
CA CYS A 50 1.08 -3.04 2.82
C CYS A 50 1.39 -1.98 1.76
N MET A 51 2.56 -1.33 1.85
CA MET A 51 2.95 -0.31 0.88
C MET A 51 3.20 -0.90 -0.52
N GLU A 52 3.82 -2.08 -0.61
CA GLU A 52 4.02 -2.76 -1.89
C GLU A 52 2.69 -3.19 -2.53
N ALA A 53 1.70 -3.62 -1.74
CA ALA A 53 0.37 -3.94 -2.26
C ALA A 53 -0.29 -2.71 -2.90
N ILE A 54 -0.19 -1.53 -2.27
CA ILE A 54 -0.66 -0.27 -2.86
C ILE A 54 0.09 0.04 -4.16
N GLU A 55 1.41 -0.15 -4.19
CA GLU A 55 2.23 0.03 -5.39
C GLU A 55 1.73 -0.86 -6.54
N TYR A 56 1.44 -2.13 -6.27
CA TYR A 56 0.90 -3.06 -7.26
C TYR A 56 -0.42 -2.58 -7.86
N VAL A 57 -1.34 -2.07 -7.04
CA VAL A 57 -2.63 -1.54 -7.53
C VAL A 57 -2.41 -0.29 -8.38
N THR A 58 -1.53 0.62 -7.95
CA THR A 58 -1.31 1.90 -8.63
C THR A 58 -0.68 1.79 -10.02
N LYS A 59 -0.03 0.66 -10.35
CA LYS A 59 0.48 0.41 -11.70
C LYS A 59 -0.63 0.38 -12.75
N GLU A 60 -1.79 -0.16 -12.39
CA GLU A 60 -2.93 -0.36 -13.29
C GLU A 60 -4.03 0.65 -13.03
N ASN A 61 -4.21 1.05 -11.76
CA ASN A 61 -5.25 1.98 -11.33
C ASN A 61 -4.66 3.10 -10.45
N PRO A 62 -4.06 4.15 -11.03
CA PRO A 62 -3.50 5.26 -10.26
C PRO A 62 -4.55 6.00 -9.42
N GLU A 63 -5.82 5.99 -9.82
CA GLU A 63 -6.89 6.73 -9.15
C GLU A 63 -7.23 6.13 -7.77
N PHE A 64 -6.88 4.86 -7.56
CA PHE A 64 -7.06 4.13 -6.30
C PHE A 64 -6.54 4.88 -5.06
N VAL A 65 -5.46 5.66 -5.20
CA VAL A 65 -4.83 6.34 -4.06
C VAL A 65 -5.36 7.73 -3.79
N GLU A 66 -6.40 8.21 -4.48
CA GLU A 66 -6.86 9.60 -4.35
C GLU A 66 -7.08 10.04 -2.90
N ASP A 67 -7.70 9.16 -2.10
CA ASP A 67 -8.07 9.41 -0.70
C ASP A 67 -6.94 9.07 0.29
N CYS A 68 -5.89 8.36 -0.14
CA CYS A 68 -4.78 7.94 0.72
C CYS A 68 -3.40 8.48 0.29
N LEU A 69 -3.33 9.33 -0.73
CA LEU A 69 -2.08 9.85 -1.26
C LEU A 69 -1.26 10.64 -0.22
N ASP A 70 -1.92 11.46 0.60
CA ASP A 70 -1.25 12.19 1.70
C ASP A 70 -0.69 11.25 2.77
N PHE A 71 -1.31 10.09 2.96
CA PHE A 71 -0.74 9.05 3.81
C PHE A 71 0.53 8.48 3.18
N ILE A 72 0.53 8.16 1.89
CA ILE A 72 1.71 7.63 1.17
C ILE A 72 2.87 8.65 1.19
N ILE A 73 2.61 9.92 0.89
CA ILE A 73 3.61 10.99 0.84
C ILE A 73 4.34 11.15 2.18
N ARG A 74 3.64 11.01 3.30
CA ARG A 74 4.26 11.10 4.64
C ARG A 74 5.32 10.02 4.89
N HIS A 75 5.34 8.94 4.11
CA HIS A 75 6.24 7.80 4.30
C HIS A 75 7.44 7.76 3.34
N ILE A 76 7.66 8.79 2.51
CA ILE A 76 8.87 8.91 1.67
C ILE A 76 10.17 9.02 2.47
N ASN A 77 10.09 9.31 3.77
CA ASN A 77 11.23 9.38 4.69
C ASN A 77 11.12 8.35 5.82
N ASP A 78 10.36 7.26 5.61
CA ASP A 78 10.23 6.20 6.62
C ASP A 78 11.60 5.56 6.94
N LYS A 79 11.77 5.14 8.20
CA LYS A 79 12.97 4.45 8.69
C LYS A 79 13.13 3.08 8.03
N ALA A 80 12.03 2.43 7.68
CA ALA A 80 12.01 1.15 6.99
C ALA A 80 12.31 1.36 5.49
N PRO A 81 13.41 0.80 4.96
CA PRO A 81 13.80 1.02 3.56
C PRO A 81 12.72 0.63 2.55
N ARG A 82 12.05 -0.53 2.75
CA ARG A 82 10.98 -1.01 1.85
C ARG A 82 9.80 -0.03 1.82
N VAL A 83 9.34 0.45 2.97
CA VAL A 83 8.23 1.42 3.05
C VAL A 83 8.57 2.68 2.26
N LYS A 84 9.77 3.24 2.48
CA LYS A 84 10.25 4.41 1.74
C LYS A 84 10.32 4.17 0.23
N TRP A 85 10.88 3.04 -0.20
CA TRP A 85 11.03 2.73 -1.63
C TRP A 85 9.68 2.57 -2.32
N GLU A 86 8.76 1.84 -1.71
CA GLU A 86 7.42 1.64 -2.27
C GLU A 86 6.62 2.95 -2.29
N ALA A 87 6.72 3.79 -1.25
CA ALA A 87 6.10 5.11 -1.25
C ALA A 87 6.55 5.96 -2.46
N CYS A 88 7.87 6.01 -2.72
CA CYS A 88 8.40 6.72 -3.90
C CYS A 88 7.91 6.12 -5.22
N ARG A 89 7.78 4.79 -5.31
CA ARG A 89 7.28 4.11 -6.52
C ARG A 89 5.80 4.42 -6.76
N ILE A 90 4.98 4.39 -5.72
CA ILE A 90 3.56 4.79 -5.81
C ILE A 90 3.45 6.22 -6.31
N ILE A 91 4.23 7.15 -5.75
CA ILE A 91 4.27 8.54 -6.21
C ILE A 91 4.62 8.62 -7.69
N GLY A 92 5.65 7.87 -8.14
CA GLY A 92 6.02 7.77 -9.55
C GLY A 92 4.88 7.28 -10.46
N ASN A 93 4.13 6.25 -10.02
CA ASN A 93 2.99 5.71 -10.76
C ASN A 93 1.86 6.73 -10.91
N VAL A 94 1.63 7.55 -9.87
CA VAL A 94 0.45 8.42 -9.79
C VAL A 94 0.74 9.88 -10.17
N ALA A 95 2.01 10.25 -10.36
CA ALA A 95 2.42 11.63 -10.60
C ALA A 95 1.78 12.29 -11.83
N LYS A 96 1.52 11.52 -12.89
CA LYS A 96 0.81 12.04 -14.07
C LYS A 96 -0.66 12.35 -13.79
N LYS A 97 -1.29 11.60 -12.88
CA LYS A 97 -2.71 11.75 -12.52
C LYS A 97 -2.90 12.83 -11.46
N PHE A 98 -1.99 12.94 -10.49
CA PHE A 98 -2.06 13.92 -9.40
C PHE A 98 -0.84 14.85 -9.35
N PRO A 99 -0.51 15.58 -10.44
CA PRO A 99 0.70 16.38 -10.50
C PRO A 99 0.75 17.47 -9.43
N ASP A 100 -0.39 17.98 -8.97
CA ASP A 100 -0.45 19.01 -7.94
C ASP A 100 -0.29 18.48 -6.50
N LYS A 101 -0.55 17.18 -6.28
CA LYS A 101 -0.42 16.55 -4.96
C LYS A 101 0.99 16.02 -4.70
N VAL A 102 1.81 15.81 -5.74
CA VAL A 102 3.14 15.18 -5.61
C VAL A 102 4.31 16.10 -5.99
N LYS A 103 4.08 17.42 -5.97
CA LYS A 103 5.11 18.45 -6.22
C LYS A 103 6.08 18.61 -5.06
#